data_AF-A0A538S5J4-F1
#
_entry.id   AF-A0A538S5J4-F1
#
_cell.length_a   1.000
_cell.length_b   1.000
_cell.length_c   1.000
_cell.angle_alpha   90.00
_cell.angle_beta   90.00
_cell.angle_gamma   90.00
#
_symmetry.space_group_name_H-M   'P 1'
#
loop_
_entity.id
_entity.type
_entity.pdbx_description
1 polymer ?
#
loop_
_entity_poly.entity_id
_entity_poly.type
_entity_poly.pdbx_seq_one_letter_code
_entity_poly.pdbx_strand_id
1 'polypeptide(L)'
;MNPKTIWLLAKDAGSQFMEDKAPRLGAALAYYTIFSLAPLLVIVIAIAGLVFRREAVAGQLAAEMQNLIGEQGAKAIEDMVASASKPQAGAIATIIGVAMLLLGAMGLFGQLQDAMNTIWEVQPKPGRGIMGFLRDRLLSLSMVLGTAFLLLVSLVITAALSALSGIFGNWQGGLIGQGVNALVSFAVISLLFAMIYRFL
;
A
#
# COMPACT_ATOMS: atom_id res chain seq x y z
N MET A 1 23.43 -14.98 -26.30
CA MET A 1 24.15 -14.98 -25.01
C MET A 1 24.64 -16.40 -24.74
N ASN A 2 25.88 -16.58 -24.27
CA ASN A 2 26.46 -17.89 -24.03
C ASN A 2 25.90 -18.48 -22.71
N PRO A 3 25.44 -19.74 -22.64
CA PRO A 3 24.86 -20.33 -21.43
C PRO A 3 25.77 -20.23 -20.19
N LYS A 4 27.09 -20.27 -20.39
CA LYS A 4 28.07 -20.05 -19.30
C LYS A 4 27.97 -18.65 -18.69
N THR A 5 27.71 -17.62 -19.50
CA THR A 5 27.56 -16.24 -19.04
C THR A 5 26.28 -16.03 -18.24
N ILE A 6 25.19 -16.69 -18.66
CA ILE A 6 23.91 -16.66 -17.92
C ILE A 6 24.08 -17.32 -16.55
N TRP A 7 24.78 -18.46 -16.49
CA TRP A 7 25.06 -19.16 -15.23
C TRP A 7 25.93 -18.34 -14.28
N LEU A 8 26.98 -17.70 -14.79
CA LEU A 8 27.83 -16.80 -14.00
C LEU A 8 27.03 -15.62 -13.43
N LEU A 9 26.23 -14.94 -14.27
CA LEU A 9 25.37 -13.84 -13.82
C LEU A 9 24.36 -14.28 -12.76
N ALA A 10 23.74 -15.45 -12.92
CA ALA A 10 22.79 -15.98 -11.94
C ALA A 10 23.48 -16.31 -10.60
N LYS A 11 24.70 -16.85 -10.66
CA LYS A 11 25.49 -17.16 -9.46
C LYS A 11 25.92 -15.88 -8.74
N ASP A 12 26.38 -14.88 -9.48
CA ASP A 12 26.81 -13.58 -8.92
C ASP A 12 25.62 -12.84 -8.30
N ALA A 13 24.47 -12.81 -8.98
CA ALA A 13 23.24 -12.23 -8.43
C ALA A 13 22.78 -12.95 -7.15
N GLY A 14 22.87 -14.28 -7.10
CA GLY A 14 22.55 -15.05 -5.90
C GLY A 14 23.52 -14.78 -4.74
N SER A 15 24.80 -14.59 -5.02
CA SER A 15 25.81 -14.23 -4.01
C SER A 15 25.55 -12.84 -3.44
N GLN A 16 25.34 -11.83 -4.31
CA GLN A 16 25.02 -10.46 -3.90
C GLN A 16 23.72 -10.39 -3.10
N PHE A 17 22.67 -11.09 -3.54
CA PHE A 17 21.40 -11.15 -2.82
C PHE A 17 21.55 -11.65 -1.36
N MET A 18 22.47 -12.59 -1.14
CA MET A 18 22.77 -13.10 0.19
C MET A 18 23.67 -12.14 0.99
N GLU A 19 24.67 -11.51 0.35
CA GLU A 19 25.55 -10.51 0.96
C GLU A 19 24.77 -9.26 1.42
N ASP A 20 23.80 -8.80 0.62
CA ASP A 20 22.91 -7.67 0.91
C ASP A 20 21.92 -7.98 2.05
N LYS A 21 21.91 -9.23 2.55
CA LYS A 21 20.95 -9.72 3.54
C LYS A 21 19.51 -9.46 3.08
N ALA A 22 19.25 -9.58 1.77
CA ALA A 22 17.94 -9.36 1.19
C ALA A 22 16.82 -10.20 1.83
N PRO A 23 17.04 -11.47 2.26
CA PRO A 23 16.03 -12.20 3.03
C PRO A 23 15.65 -11.52 4.34
N ARG A 24 16.61 -10.93 5.05
CA ARG A 24 16.36 -10.20 6.31
C ARG A 24 15.61 -8.90 6.04
N LEU A 25 15.97 -8.19 4.97
CA LEU A 25 15.27 -6.97 4.54
C LEU A 25 13.82 -7.28 4.16
N GLY A 26 13.60 -8.36 3.40
CA GLY A 26 12.26 -8.85 3.06
C GLY A 26 11.44 -9.26 4.28
N ALA A 27 12.06 -9.96 5.24
CA ALA A 27 11.40 -10.32 6.51
C ALA A 27 11.00 -9.08 7.33
N ALA A 28 11.89 -8.09 7.42
CA ALA A 28 11.60 -6.83 8.09
C ALA A 28 10.44 -6.08 7.41
N LEU A 29 10.46 -5.99 6.07
CA LEU A 29 9.40 -5.37 5.29
C LEU A 29 8.05 -6.09 5.52
N ALA A 30 8.04 -7.42 5.52
CA ALA A 30 6.83 -8.21 5.79
C ALA A 30 6.28 -7.95 7.21
N TYR A 31 7.15 -7.90 8.22
CA TYR A 31 6.76 -7.58 9.59
C TYR A 31 6.12 -6.19 9.69
N TYR A 32 6.78 -5.16 9.15
CA TYR A 32 6.21 -3.81 9.15
C TYR A 32 4.89 -3.75 8.37
N THR A 33 4.77 -4.49 7.26
CA THR A 33 3.54 -4.54 6.45
C THR A 33 2.39 -5.12 7.28
N ILE A 34 2.55 -6.31 7.86
CA ILE A 34 1.52 -6.99 8.65
C ILE A 34 1.06 -6.11 9.81
N PHE A 35 1.99 -5.48 10.54
CA PHE A 35 1.63 -4.61 11.66
C PHE A 35 0.99 -3.28 11.22
N SER A 36 1.31 -2.78 10.02
CA SER A 36 0.68 -1.57 9.45
C SER A 36 -0.68 -1.84 8.78
N LEU A 37 -1.00 -3.10 8.49
CA LEU A 37 -2.20 -3.49 7.76
C LEU A 37 -3.46 -3.26 8.60
N ALA A 38 -3.47 -3.69 9.87
CA ALA A 38 -4.62 -3.49 10.76
C ALA A 38 -5.05 -2.02 10.85
N PRO A 39 -4.15 -1.09 11.22
CA PRO A 39 -4.53 0.31 11.35
C PRO A 39 -4.96 0.91 10.00
N LEU A 40 -4.30 0.53 8.90
CA LEU A 40 -4.62 1.05 7.57
C LEU A 40 -6.06 0.71 7.17
N LEU A 41 -6.47 -0.55 7.35
CA LEU A 41 -7.82 -0.99 7.03
C LEU A 41 -8.87 -0.26 7.87
N VAL A 42 -8.58 0.01 9.13
CA VAL A 42 -9.47 0.80 10.01
C VAL A 42 -9.71 2.19 9.44
N ILE A 43 -8.67 2.87 8.97
CA ILE A 43 -8.82 4.18 8.34
C ILE A 43 -9.61 4.08 7.04
N VAL A 44 -9.30 3.11 6.18
CA VAL A 44 -10.02 2.90 4.91
C VAL A 44 -11.52 2.71 5.19
N ILE A 45 -11.87 1.87 6.18
CA ILE A 45 -13.25 1.61 6.58
C ILE A 45 -13.88 2.82 7.25
N ALA A 46 -13.13 3.58 8.07
CA ALA A 46 -13.62 4.79 8.70
C ALA A 46 -13.98 5.87 7.66
N ILE A 47 -13.10 6.09 6.67
CA ILE A 47 -13.30 7.05 5.57
C ILE A 47 -14.45 6.59 4.67
N ALA A 48 -14.44 5.35 4.21
CA ALA A 48 -15.51 4.80 3.38
C ALA A 48 -16.85 4.78 4.13
N GLY A 49 -16.81 4.53 5.45
CA GLY A 49 -17.94 4.58 6.36
C GLY A 49 -18.57 5.97 6.55
N LEU A 50 -17.93 7.05 6.09
CA LEU A 50 -18.54 8.39 6.03
C LEU A 50 -19.58 8.50 4.90
N VAL A 51 -19.43 7.68 3.87
CA VAL A 51 -20.28 7.71 2.66
C VAL A 51 -21.16 6.47 2.57
N PHE A 52 -20.65 5.32 3.02
CA PHE A 52 -21.31 4.01 2.96
C PHE A 52 -21.54 3.44 4.36
N ARG A 53 -22.38 2.40 4.47
CA ARG A 53 -22.52 1.64 5.73
C ARG A 53 -21.23 0.86 6.00
N ARG A 54 -20.68 0.99 7.21
CA ARG A 54 -19.38 0.38 7.59
C ARG A 54 -19.37 -1.13 7.39
N GLU A 55 -20.48 -1.80 7.68
CA GLU A 55 -20.63 -3.26 7.53
C GLU A 55 -20.53 -3.68 6.06
N ALA A 56 -21.07 -2.88 5.14
CA ALA A 56 -20.99 -3.14 3.71
C ALA A 56 -19.56 -2.99 3.18
N VAL A 57 -18.82 -1.99 3.67
CA VAL A 57 -17.41 -1.78 3.29
C VAL A 57 -16.54 -2.93 3.80
N ALA A 58 -16.70 -3.33 5.06
CA ALA A 58 -15.94 -4.42 5.65
C ALA A 58 -16.21 -5.76 4.94
N GLY A 59 -17.48 -6.07 4.64
CA GLY A 59 -17.85 -7.29 3.91
C GLY A 59 -17.30 -7.33 2.49
N GLN A 60 -17.35 -6.22 1.75
CA GLN A 60 -16.78 -6.15 0.40
C GLN A 60 -15.25 -6.34 0.41
N LEU A 61 -14.58 -5.75 1.40
CA LEU A 61 -13.14 -5.88 1.57
C LEU A 61 -12.72 -7.32 1.91
N ALA A 62 -13.48 -8.00 2.79
CA ALA A 62 -13.25 -9.40 3.11
C ALA A 62 -13.43 -10.31 1.88
N ALA A 63 -14.46 -10.06 1.07
CA ALA A 63 -14.68 -10.81 -0.19
C ALA A 63 -13.53 -10.61 -1.19
N GLU A 64 -13.01 -9.39 -1.33
CA GLU A 64 -11.86 -9.11 -2.19
C GLU A 64 -10.59 -9.82 -1.69
N MET A 65 -10.36 -9.77 -0.38
CA MET A 65 -9.21 -10.47 0.24
C MET A 65 -9.33 -11.98 0.08
N GLN A 66 -10.54 -12.54 0.12
CA GLN A 66 -10.76 -13.97 -0.12
C GLN A 66 -10.33 -14.39 -1.52
N ASN A 67 -10.56 -13.55 -2.53
CA ASN A 67 -10.11 -13.80 -3.90
C ASN A 67 -8.58 -13.73 -4.05
N LEU A 68 -7.91 -12.87 -3.28
CA LEU A 68 -6.47 -12.62 -3.41
C LEU A 68 -5.60 -13.59 -2.60
N ILE A 69 -5.99 -13.88 -1.36
CA ILE A 69 -5.18 -14.61 -0.36
C ILE A 69 -5.92 -15.81 0.24
N GLY A 70 -7.12 -16.13 -0.25
CA GLY A 70 -7.92 -17.26 0.19
C GLY A 70 -8.69 -17.00 1.49
N GLU A 71 -9.53 -17.96 1.85
CA GLU A 71 -10.49 -17.84 2.97
C GLU A 71 -9.80 -17.61 4.32
N GLN A 72 -8.66 -18.25 4.56
CA GLN A 72 -7.92 -18.11 5.82
C GLN A 72 -7.30 -16.71 5.98
N GLY A 73 -6.75 -16.14 4.90
CA GLY A 73 -6.19 -14.79 4.90
C GLY A 73 -7.28 -13.73 5.06
N ALA A 74 -8.42 -13.91 4.36
CA ALA A 74 -9.58 -13.04 4.49
C ALA A 74 -10.13 -13.02 5.92
N LYS A 75 -10.28 -14.19 6.55
CA LYS A 75 -10.78 -14.30 7.92
C LYS A 75 -9.87 -13.61 8.94
N ALA A 76 -8.55 -13.75 8.79
CA ALA A 76 -7.59 -13.04 9.63
C ALA A 76 -7.72 -11.51 9.52
N ILE A 77 -7.97 -11.01 8.31
CA ILE A 77 -8.23 -9.58 8.06
C ILE A 77 -9.58 -9.16 8.65
N GLU A 78 -10.62 -9.96 8.48
CA GLU A 78 -11.95 -9.71 9.02
C GLU A 78 -11.93 -9.62 10.56
N ASP A 79 -11.27 -10.57 11.23
CA ASP A 79 -11.10 -10.58 12.69
C ASP A 79 -10.34 -9.34 13.19
N MET A 80 -9.33 -8.91 12.43
CA MET A 80 -8.51 -7.74 12.70
C MET A 80 -9.32 -6.44 12.57
N VAL A 81 -10.14 -6.34 11.53
CA VAL A 81 -11.08 -5.23 11.30
C VAL A 81 -12.18 -5.20 12.36
N ALA A 82 -12.79 -6.35 12.68
CA ALA A 82 -13.84 -6.47 13.68
C ALA A 82 -13.32 -6.09 15.07
N SER A 83 -12.09 -6.47 15.39
CA SER A 83 -11.42 -6.08 16.64
C SER A 83 -11.21 -4.56 16.74
N ALA A 84 -10.84 -3.92 15.63
CA ALA A 84 -10.57 -2.50 15.61
C ALA A 84 -11.82 -1.61 15.42
N SER A 85 -12.94 -2.18 14.97
CA SER A 85 -14.23 -1.49 14.80
C SER A 85 -15.09 -1.47 16.07
N LYS A 86 -14.63 -2.06 17.19
CA LYS A 86 -15.39 -2.11 18.44
C LYS A 86 -15.62 -0.68 18.98
N PRO A 87 -16.88 -0.26 19.29
CA PRO A 87 -17.23 1.13 19.61
C PRO A 87 -16.72 1.69 20.95
N GLN A 88 -15.76 1.04 21.62
CA GLN A 88 -15.36 1.38 22.99
C GLN A 88 -14.22 2.41 23.07
N ALA A 89 -13.69 2.88 21.93
CA ALA A 89 -12.60 3.83 21.86
C ALA A 89 -13.12 5.27 21.93
N GLY A 90 -13.03 5.91 23.12
CA GLY A 90 -13.17 7.37 23.23
C GLY A 90 -12.11 8.12 22.41
N ALA A 91 -12.23 9.45 22.28
CA ALA A 91 -11.35 10.28 21.43
C ALA A 91 -9.83 10.01 21.63
N ILE A 92 -9.42 9.67 22.85
CA ILE A 92 -8.03 9.31 23.20
C ILE A 92 -7.57 8.04 22.47
N ALA A 93 -8.41 7.00 22.39
CA ALA A 93 -8.06 5.76 21.71
C ALA A 93 -8.00 5.94 20.18
N THR A 94 -8.81 6.83 19.61
CA THR A 94 -8.68 7.25 18.20
C THR A 94 -7.35 7.95 17.94
N ILE A 95 -6.94 8.87 18.82
CA ILE A 95 -5.65 9.58 18.70
C ILE A 95 -4.48 8.59 18.77
N ILE A 96 -4.51 7.66 19.73
CA ILE A 96 -3.47 6.62 19.87
C ILE A 96 -3.43 5.71 18.63
N GLY A 97 -4.60 5.30 18.11
CA GLY A 97 -4.69 4.47 16.90
C GLY A 97 -4.11 5.17 15.67
N VAL A 98 -4.44 6.46 15.47
CA VAL A 98 -3.88 7.27 14.39
C VAL A 98 -2.36 7.44 14.56
N ALA A 99 -1.88 7.70 15.78
CA ALA A 99 -0.44 7.82 16.05
C ALA A 99 0.32 6.51 15.76
N MET A 100 -0.20 5.37 16.22
CA MET A 100 0.37 4.05 15.94
C MET A 100 0.37 3.71 14.44
N LEU A 101 -0.68 4.11 13.72
CA LEU A 101 -0.70 3.99 12.26
C LEU A 101 0.39 4.81 11.61
N LEU A 102 0.51 6.08 11.96
CA LEU A 102 1.50 6.98 11.37
C LEU A 102 2.91 6.42 11.62
N LEU A 103 3.18 5.91 12.83
CA LEU A 103 4.43 5.23 13.16
C LEU A 103 4.64 3.95 12.34
N GLY A 104 3.61 3.11 12.21
CA GLY A 104 3.69 1.87 11.41
C GLY A 104 3.94 2.14 9.92
N ALA A 105 3.24 3.11 9.35
CA ALA A 105 3.44 3.55 7.97
C ALA A 105 4.85 4.15 7.78
N MET A 106 5.28 5.06 8.66
CA MET A 106 6.63 5.62 8.63
C MET A 106 7.73 4.56 8.78
N GLY A 107 7.47 3.51 9.57
CA GLY A 107 8.35 2.36 9.74
C GLY A 107 8.46 1.51 8.48
N LEU A 108 7.32 1.15 7.87
CA LEU A 108 7.27 0.37 6.63
C LEU A 108 8.06 1.03 5.50
N PHE A 109 7.82 2.31 5.26
CA PHE A 109 8.49 3.01 4.17
C PHE A 109 9.94 3.35 4.47
N GLY A 110 10.27 3.62 5.74
CA GLY A 110 11.66 3.68 6.16
C GLY A 110 12.40 2.37 5.86
N GLN A 111 11.78 1.22 6.20
CA GLN A 111 12.35 -0.09 5.94
C GLN A 111 12.47 -0.40 4.44
N LEU A 112 11.48 0.00 3.63
CA LEU A 112 11.54 -0.14 2.18
C LEU A 112 12.71 0.68 1.59
N GLN A 113 12.84 1.94 2.00
CA GLN A 113 13.92 2.82 1.55
C GLN A 113 15.28 2.28 1.99
N ASP A 114 15.41 1.82 3.23
CA ASP A 114 16.63 1.20 3.74
C ASP A 114 16.97 -0.08 2.96
N ALA A 115 15.97 -0.89 2.61
CA ALA A 115 16.18 -2.09 1.79
C ALA A 115 16.67 -1.74 0.38
N MET A 116 16.04 -0.75 -0.29
CA MET A 116 16.46 -0.31 -1.62
C MET A 116 17.85 0.30 -1.60
N ASN A 117 18.15 1.16 -0.62
CA ASN A 117 19.46 1.78 -0.45
C ASN A 117 20.54 0.72 -0.18
N THR A 118 20.21 -0.34 0.56
CA THR A 118 21.14 -1.45 0.82
C THR A 118 21.44 -2.22 -0.48
N ILE A 119 20.41 -2.61 -1.23
CA ILE A 119 20.55 -3.39 -2.48
C ILE A 119 21.25 -2.57 -3.58
N TRP A 120 21.03 -1.26 -3.63
CA TRP A 120 21.68 -0.37 -4.60
C TRP A 120 22.99 0.26 -4.09
N GLU A 121 23.51 -0.19 -2.95
CA GLU A 121 24.75 0.30 -2.34
C GLU A 121 24.82 1.83 -2.21
N VAL A 122 23.67 2.49 -2.04
CA VAL A 122 23.59 3.95 -1.89
C VAL A 122 24.13 4.30 -0.50
N GLN A 123 25.43 4.63 -0.43
CA GLN A 123 26.02 5.02 0.84
C GLN A 123 25.41 6.34 1.34
N PRO A 124 24.90 6.39 2.59
CA PRO A 124 24.46 7.65 3.17
C PRO A 124 25.67 8.58 3.27
N LYS A 125 25.60 9.72 2.58
CA LYS A 125 26.69 10.71 2.59
C LYS A 125 27.02 11.11 4.05
N PRO A 126 28.25 10.90 4.54
CA PRO A 126 28.62 11.27 5.90
C PRO A 126 28.52 12.81 6.05
N GLY A 127 27.84 13.29 7.09
CA GLY A 127 27.73 14.72 7.41
C GLY A 127 26.35 15.36 7.21
N ARG A 128 25.31 14.63 6.79
CA ARG A 128 23.93 15.16 6.76
C ARG A 128 23.31 15.06 8.15
N GLY A 129 23.28 16.17 8.89
CA GLY A 129 22.61 16.26 10.19
C GLY A 129 21.12 15.92 10.14
N ILE A 130 20.45 16.05 11.29
CA ILE A 130 19.03 15.70 11.51
C ILE A 130 18.10 16.29 10.42
N MET A 131 18.43 17.47 9.90
CA MET A 131 17.64 18.18 8.88
C MET A 131 17.71 17.55 7.48
N GLY A 132 18.83 16.90 7.12
CA GLY A 132 18.97 16.17 5.85
C GLY A 132 18.20 14.85 5.89
N PHE A 133 18.31 14.13 7.01
CA PHE A 133 17.52 12.93 7.27
C PHE A 133 16.01 13.23 7.24
N LEU A 134 15.57 14.34 7.86
CA LEU A 134 14.16 14.73 7.88
C LEU A 134 13.64 15.12 6.49
N ARG A 135 14.45 15.77 5.65
CA ARG A 135 14.10 16.11 4.25
C ARG A 135 13.95 14.86 3.38
N ASP A 136 14.88 13.92 3.47
CA ASP A 136 14.83 12.68 2.71
C ASP A 136 13.63 11.82 3.17
N ARG A 137 13.34 11.82 4.48
CA ARG A 137 12.14 11.19 5.06
C ARG A 137 10.85 11.88 4.62
N LEU A 138 10.83 13.21 4.52
CA LEU A 138 9.66 13.97 4.04
C LEU A 138 9.42 13.74 2.54
N LEU A 139 10.47 13.65 1.74
CA LEU A 139 10.36 13.31 0.33
C LEU A 139 9.82 11.89 0.14
N SER A 140 10.37 10.90 0.85
CA SER A 140 9.82 9.54 0.80
C SER A 140 8.40 9.47 1.35
N LEU A 141 8.10 10.12 2.48
CA LEU A 141 6.73 10.22 3.02
C LEU A 141 5.76 10.89 2.04
N SER A 142 6.22 11.89 1.27
CA SER A 142 5.38 12.55 0.26
C SER A 142 5.06 11.64 -0.94
N MET A 143 6.01 10.81 -1.39
CA MET A 143 5.76 9.81 -2.43
C MET A 143 4.78 8.74 -1.96
N VAL A 144 4.91 8.35 -0.69
CA VAL A 144 4.04 7.39 -0.01
C VAL A 144 2.63 7.92 0.13
N LEU A 145 2.48 9.11 0.71
CA LEU A 145 1.20 9.78 0.85
C LEU A 145 0.58 10.01 -0.52
N GLY A 146 1.39 10.38 -1.52
CA GLY A 146 0.94 10.52 -2.90
C GLY A 146 0.39 9.22 -3.47
N THR A 147 1.10 8.11 -3.30
CA THR A 147 0.67 6.79 -3.80
C THR A 147 -0.55 6.28 -3.06
N ALA A 148 -0.56 6.37 -1.73
CA ALA A 148 -1.69 5.97 -0.89
C ALA A 148 -2.94 6.83 -1.19
N PHE A 149 -2.77 8.14 -1.37
CA PHE A 149 -3.85 9.04 -1.78
C PHE A 149 -4.37 8.68 -3.17
N LEU A 150 -3.50 8.40 -4.14
CA LEU A 150 -3.92 7.96 -5.47
C LEU A 150 -4.68 6.65 -5.45
N LEU A 151 -4.24 5.67 -4.65
CA LEU A 151 -4.93 4.41 -4.47
C LEU A 151 -6.31 4.61 -3.81
N LEU A 152 -6.39 5.48 -2.80
CA LEU A 152 -7.68 5.85 -2.18
C LEU A 152 -8.61 6.52 -3.19
N VAL A 153 -8.12 7.48 -3.98
CA VAL A 153 -8.90 8.12 -5.04
C VAL A 153 -9.36 7.10 -6.07
N SER A 154 -8.48 6.18 -6.49
CA SER A 154 -8.82 5.09 -7.41
C SER A 154 -9.92 4.20 -6.84
N LEU A 155 -9.82 3.83 -5.56
CA LEU A 155 -10.83 3.03 -4.87
C LEU A 155 -12.16 3.77 -4.80
N VAL A 156 -12.15 5.05 -4.44
CA VAL A 156 -13.36 5.90 -4.37
C VAL A 156 -14.02 6.02 -5.74
N ILE A 157 -13.24 6.25 -6.81
CA ILE A 157 -13.77 6.30 -8.18
C ILE A 157 -14.38 4.96 -8.56
N THR A 158 -13.68 3.85 -8.27
CA THR A 158 -14.18 2.49 -8.57
C THR A 158 -15.48 2.21 -7.81
N ALA A 159 -15.53 2.52 -6.53
CA ALA A 159 -16.73 2.37 -5.70
C ALA A 159 -17.89 3.26 -6.18
N ALA A 160 -17.61 4.51 -6.57
CA ALA A 160 -18.60 5.42 -7.13
C ALA A 160 -19.16 4.88 -8.45
N LEU A 161 -18.31 4.41 -9.36
CA LEU A 161 -18.71 3.78 -10.62
C LEU A 161 -19.60 2.54 -10.38
N SER A 162 -19.25 1.71 -9.39
CA SER A 162 -20.04 0.54 -8.95
C SER A 162 -21.37 0.90 -8.31
N ALA A 163 -21.43 1.99 -7.53
CA ALA A 163 -22.70 2.48 -7.00
C ALA A 163 -23.61 3.02 -8.12
N LEU A 164 -23.05 3.74 -9.09
CA LEU A 164 -23.76 4.25 -10.26
C LEU A 164 -24.33 3.14 -11.15
N SER A 165 -23.62 2.01 -11.31
CA SER A 165 -24.17 0.86 -12.06
C SER A 165 -25.35 0.19 -11.39
N GLY A 166 -25.46 0.27 -10.06
CA GLY A 166 -26.64 -0.19 -9.34
C GLY A 166 -27.90 0.64 -9.62
N ILE A 167 -27.74 1.91 -10.01
CA ILE A 167 -28.85 2.86 -10.24
C ILE A 167 -29.27 2.90 -11.72
N PHE A 168 -28.30 2.85 -12.65
CA PHE A 168 -28.53 2.97 -14.09
C PHE A 168 -28.58 1.63 -14.86
N GLY A 169 -28.54 0.50 -14.15
CA GLY A 169 -28.44 -0.85 -14.72
C GLY A 169 -27.01 -1.23 -15.14
N ASN A 170 -26.80 -2.49 -15.55
CA ASN A 170 -25.50 -3.15 -15.86
C ASN A 170 -24.69 -2.56 -17.04
N TRP A 171 -24.68 -1.24 -17.23
CA TRP A 171 -23.91 -0.52 -18.23
C TRP A 171 -22.40 -0.83 -18.14
N GLN A 172 -21.90 -1.22 -16.96
CA GLN A 172 -20.51 -1.66 -16.76
C GLN A 172 -20.10 -2.87 -17.62
N GLY A 173 -21.04 -3.77 -17.94
CA GLY A 173 -20.78 -4.92 -18.82
C GLY A 173 -20.74 -4.56 -20.31
N GLY A 174 -21.25 -3.38 -20.69
CA GLY A 174 -21.23 -2.90 -22.06
C GLY A 174 -19.90 -2.24 -22.44
N LEU A 175 -19.66 -2.10 -23.75
CA LEU A 175 -18.45 -1.45 -24.32
C LEU A 175 -18.16 -0.07 -23.70
N ILE A 176 -19.19 0.68 -23.35
CA ILE A 176 -19.05 2.01 -22.77
C ILE A 176 -18.57 1.93 -21.31
N GLY A 177 -19.04 0.96 -20.53
CA GLY A 177 -18.58 0.73 -19.15
C GLY A 177 -17.12 0.29 -19.09
N GLN A 178 -16.71 -0.63 -19.98
CA GLN A 178 -15.31 -1.02 -20.14
C GLN A 178 -14.43 0.15 -20.58
N GLY A 179 -14.92 0.98 -21.52
CA GLY A 179 -14.24 2.20 -21.94
C GLY A 179 -13.99 3.17 -20.80
N VAL A 180 -15.00 3.45 -19.97
CA VAL A 180 -14.86 4.33 -18.79
C VAL A 180 -13.88 3.74 -17.77
N ASN A 181 -13.97 2.45 -17.46
CA ASN A 181 -13.06 1.80 -16.53
C ASN A 181 -11.60 1.83 -17.03
N ALA A 182 -11.38 1.54 -18.32
CA ALA A 182 -10.06 1.60 -18.93
C ALA A 182 -9.47 3.02 -18.91
N LEU A 183 -10.30 4.03 -19.17
CA LEU A 183 -9.87 5.43 -19.18
C LEU A 183 -9.51 5.91 -17.77
N VAL A 184 -10.31 5.53 -16.76
CA VAL A 184 -10.02 5.79 -15.35
C VAL A 184 -8.74 5.08 -14.92
N SER A 185 -8.61 3.79 -15.21
CA SER A 185 -7.41 3.01 -14.86
C SER A 185 -6.16 3.58 -15.51
N PHE A 186 -6.24 3.92 -16.80
CA PHE A 186 -5.16 4.56 -17.54
C PHE A 186 -4.78 5.91 -16.91
N ALA A 187 -5.77 6.76 -16.59
CA ALA A 187 -5.52 8.04 -15.94
C ALA A 187 -4.84 7.87 -14.58
N VAL A 188 -5.34 6.97 -13.72
CA VAL A 188 -4.75 6.67 -12.41
C VAL A 188 -3.30 6.20 -12.55
N ILE A 189 -3.05 5.20 -13.40
CA ILE A 189 -1.70 4.65 -13.62
C ILE A 189 -0.76 5.74 -14.15
N SER A 190 -1.22 6.52 -15.13
CA SER A 190 -0.41 7.59 -15.71
C SER A 190 -0.09 8.68 -14.70
N LEU A 191 -1.02 9.03 -13.79
CA LEU A 191 -0.79 10.00 -12.72
C LEU A 191 0.16 9.46 -11.66
N LEU A 192 0.07 8.16 -11.35
CA LEU A 192 0.97 7.46 -10.44
C LEU A 192 2.41 7.49 -10.98
N PHE A 193 2.61 7.12 -12.25
CA PHE A 193 3.91 7.22 -12.91
C PHE A 193 4.41 8.67 -12.99
N ALA A 194 3.54 9.63 -13.31
CA ALA A 194 3.92 11.04 -13.37
C ALA A 194 4.37 11.58 -12.01
N MET A 195 3.74 11.17 -10.90
CA MET A 195 4.20 11.54 -9.56
C MET A 195 5.53 10.87 -9.22
N ILE A 196 5.68 9.57 -9.49
CA ILE A 196 6.95 8.89 -9.27
C ILE A 196 8.09 9.62 -10.02
N TYR A 197 7.91 9.93 -11.31
CA TYR A 197 8.93 10.60 -12.12
C TYR A 197 9.17 12.08 -11.80
N ARG A 198 8.18 12.79 -11.28
CA ARG A 198 8.33 14.22 -10.94
C ARG A 198 9.04 14.43 -9.60
N PHE A 199 8.96 13.45 -8.71
CA PHE A 199 9.52 13.53 -7.36
C PHE A 199 10.81 12.71 -7.16
N LEU A 200 11.15 11.80 -8.08
CA LEU A 200 12.50 11.26 -8.29
C LEU A 200 13.38 12.26 -9.07
#